data_AF-A0A2W1AVX3-F1
#
_entry.id   AF-A0A2W1AVX3-F1
#
_cell.length_a   1.000
_cell.length_b   1.000
_cell.length_c   1.000
_cell.angle_alpha   90.00
_cell.angle_beta   90.00
_cell.angle_gamma   90.00
#
_symmetry.space_group_name_H-M   'P 1'
#
loop_
_entity.id
_entity.type
_entity.pdbx_description
1 polymer ?
#
loop_
_entity_poly.entity_id
_entity_poly.type
_entity_poly.pdbx_seq_one_letter_code
_entity_poly.pdbx_strand_id
1 'polypeptide(L)' 'MEVTGLTCGKCGTTLEHVVLEKDDGSTVGVSKCPQGCGKIKSPMCCGADMAHS' A
#
# COMPACT_ATOMS: atom_id res chain seq x y z
N MET A 1 -15.93 10.44 -1.46
CA MET A 1 -15.69 8.98 -1.36
C MET A 1 -14.73 8.80 -0.21
N GLU A 2 -15.23 8.35 0.94
CA GLU A 2 -14.42 8.15 2.13
C GLU A 2 -13.99 6.69 2.17
N VAL A 3 -12.68 6.44 2.22
CA VAL A 3 -12.13 5.09 2.34
C VAL A 3 -11.69 4.92 3.80
N THR A 4 -12.56 4.31 4.60
CA THR A 4 -12.27 3.95 5.99
C THR A 4 -11.89 2.47 6.06
N GLY A 5 -10.72 2.18 6.62
CA GLY A 5 -10.29 0.82 6.98
C GLY A 5 -10.04 -0.12 5.79
N LEU A 6 -8.80 -0.19 5.32
CA LEU A 6 -8.39 -1.21 4.36
C LEU A 6 -8.30 -2.57 5.06
N THR A 7 -9.03 -3.58 4.60
CA THR A 7 -8.98 -4.95 5.13
C THR A 7 -8.47 -5.93 4.07
N CYS A 8 -7.77 -6.97 4.50
CA CYS A 8 -7.25 -8.00 3.62
C CYS A 8 -8.39 -8.91 3.15
N GLY A 9 -8.66 -8.97 1.84
CA GLY A 9 -9.72 -9.85 1.30
C GLY A 9 -9.49 -11.35 1.52
N LYS A 10 -8.27 -11.79 1.88
CA LYS A 10 -7.97 -13.22 2.12
C LYS A 10 -8.28 -13.67 3.55
N CYS A 11 -7.95 -12.84 4.54
CA CYS A 11 -8.04 -13.20 5.95
C CYS A 11 -8.91 -12.25 6.78
N GLY A 12 -9.46 -11.20 6.18
CA GLY A 12 -10.33 -10.22 6.83
C GLY A 12 -9.62 -9.25 7.77
N THR A 13 -8.32 -9.39 8.01
CA THR A 13 -7.59 -8.53 8.95
C THR A 13 -7.38 -7.12 8.41
N THR A 14 -7.43 -6.11 9.27
CA THR A 14 -7.06 -4.73 8.93
C THR A 14 -5.63 -4.67 8.42
N LEU A 15 -5.43 -4.00 7.29
CA LEU A 15 -4.12 -3.75 6.71
C LEU A 15 -3.45 -2.60 7.47
N GLU A 16 -2.17 -2.78 7.77
CA GLU A 16 -1.36 -1.79 8.48
C GLU A 16 -0.58 -0.95 7.48
N HIS A 17 -0.63 0.37 7.63
CA HIS A 17 0.13 1.27 6.78
C HIS A 17 1.59 1.32 7.25
N VAL A 18 2.51 0.95 6.38
CA VAL A 18 3.96 1.02 6.61
C VAL A 18 4.62 1.85 5.52
N VAL A 19 5.72 2.52 5.86
CA VAL A 19 6.52 3.29 4.91
C VAL A 19 7.80 2.51 4.64
N LEU A 20 8.09 2.27 3.37
CA LEU A 20 9.33 1.64 2.93
C LEU A 20 10.24 2.71 2.35
N GLU A 21 11.45 2.82 2.88
CA GLU A 21 12.54 3.56 2.26
C GLU A 21 13.12 2.73 1.12
N LYS A 22 13.31 3.36 -0.04
CA LYS A 22 13.99 2.77 -1.19
C LYS A 22 15.46 3.18 -1.17
N ASP A 23 16.29 2.42 -1.85
CA ASP A 23 17.74 2.70 -1.98
C ASP A 23 18.04 4.05 -2.66
N ASP A 24 17.09 4.55 -3.45
CA ASP A 24 17.12 5.86 -4.10
C ASP A 24 16.83 7.04 -3.13
N GLY A 25 16.60 6.76 -1.84
CA GLY A 25 16.21 7.76 -0.83
C GLY A 25 14.73 8.16 -0.89
N SER A 26 14.00 7.72 -1.91
CA SER A 26 12.56 7.90 -2.04
C SER A 26 11.78 6.98 -1.10
N THR A 27 10.66 7.43 -0.53
CA THR A 27 9.78 6.62 0.32
C THR A 27 8.51 6.18 -0.40
N VAL A 28 8.00 5.00 -0.06
CA VAL A 28 6.71 4.51 -0.55
C VAL A 28 5.84 4.02 0.60
N GLY A 29 4.65 4.59 0.71
CA GLY A 29 3.61 4.06 1.59
C GLY A 29 3.04 2.77 1.02
N VAL A 30 2.90 1.75 1.86
CA VAL A 30 2.29 0.46 1.52
C VAL A 30 1.36 0.04 2.65
N SER A 31 0.19 -0.50 2.31
CA SER A 31 -0.70 -1.16 3.28
C SER A 31 -0.38 -2.65 3.28
N LYS A 32 0.25 -3.14 4.34
CA LYS A 32 0.70 -4.54 4.49
C LYS A 32 -0.28 -5.32 5.36
N CYS A 33 -0.55 -6.56 4.97
CA CYS A 33 -1.27 -7.49 5.83
C CYS A 33 -0.33 -8.03 6.94
N PRO A 34 -0.69 -7.90 8.23
CA PRO A 34 0.11 -8.45 9.33
C PRO A 34 0.28 -9.97 9.23
N GLN A 35 -0.70 -10.66 8.64
CA GLN A 35 -0.66 -12.11 8.41
C GLN A 35 0.20 -12.52 7.19
N GLY A 36 0.81 -11.56 6.49
CA GLY A 36 1.67 -11.84 5.33
C GLY A 36 0.92 -12.25 4.05
N CYS A 37 -0.40 -12.15 4.00
CA CYS A 37 -1.20 -12.54 2.83
C CYS A 37 -0.92 -11.70 1.58
N GLY A 38 -0.41 -10.47 1.76
CA GLY A 38 -0.11 -9.54 0.68
C GLY A 38 0.18 -8.13 1.19
N LYS A 39 0.56 -7.26 0.25
CA LYS A 39 0.76 -5.82 0.47
C LYS A 39 0.22 -5.05 -0.72
N ILE A 40 -0.41 -3.91 -0.46
CA ILE A 40 -0.93 -2.99 -1.47
C ILE A 40 -0.03 -1.77 -1.46
N LYS A 41 0.46 -1.35 -2.63
CA LYS A 41 1.18 -0.09 -2.76
C LYS A 41 0.17 1.05 -2.58
N SER A 42 0.36 1.89 -1.57
CA SER A 42 -0.51 3.05 -1.40
C SER A 42 -0.32 3.94 -2.62
N PRO A 43 -1.41 4.35 -3.30
CA PRO A 43 -1.34 5.29 -4.39
C PRO A 43 -1.03 6.67 -3.80
N MET A 44 0.24 6.94 -3.52
CA MET A 44 0.71 8.31 -3.32
C MET A 44 0.54 9.02 -4.68
N CYS A 45 -0.48 9.86 -4.74
CA CYS A 45 -0.95 10.56 -5.94
C CYS A 45 0.05 11.62 -6.40
N CYS A 46 0.94 11.24 -7.34
CA CYS A 46 1.63 12.16 -8.26
C CYS A 46 1.64 11.62 -9.70
N GLY A 47 0.60 10.91 -10.12
CA GLY A 47 0.36 10.55 -11.53
C GLY A 47 1.43 9.67 -12.22
N ALA A 48 2.47 9.23 -11.51
CA ALA A 48 3.65 8.61 -12.13
C ALA A 48 3.64 7.07 -12.14
N ASP A 49 2.68 6.41 -11.51
CA ASP A 49 2.74 4.96 -11.26
C ASP A 49 1.85 4.10 -12.19
N MET A 50 1.16 4.72 -13.16
CA MET A 50 0.28 4.03 -14.12
C MET A 50 0.57 4.46 -15.57
N ALA A 51 1.84 4.71 -15.89
CA ALA A 51 2.28 4.73 -17.29
C ALA A 51 2.63 3.29 -17.70
N HIS A 52 1.63 2.51 -18.10
CA HIS A 52 1.87 1.33 -18.93
C HIS A 52 1.68 1.77 -20.38
N SER A 53 2.80 1.91 -21.09
CA SER A 53 2.85 1.99 -22.56
C SER A 53 2.43 0.66 -23.18
#